data_AF-A0A444RJR1-F1
#
_entry.id   AF-A0A444RJR1-F1
#
_cell.length_a   1.000
_cell.length_b   1.000
_cell.length_c   1.000
_cell.angle_alpha   90.00
_cell.angle_beta   90.00
_cell.angle_gamma   90.00
#
_symmetry.space_group_name_H-M   'P 1'
#
loop_
_entity.id
_entity.type
_entity.pdbx_description
1 polymer ?
#
loop_
_entity_poly.entity_id
_entity_poly.type
_entity_poly.pdbx_seq_one_letter_code
_entity_poly.pdbx_strand_id
1 'polypeptide(L)'
;MDDYPNFVHEVKRRLYMPACEKKLVVLALHTWYAPVNGPRQVLVCETCYYDKIVHTGEEGRWRRVGNMPAGYGSQVHCALGHFNVRIAWGRSEDCQDYSIFWHALHEIHCQPKCDPSGMRGANWYTLSSRPANFEICGACFAGIAEPAGLSSHFVRRTDVPSNKTLVCDFSTGSPRFLAYISKALEAYYLRDISPLETFVHDYANMPVCRRDEDFENGVWYGWEDCTICPSCHHEFVRGTALASKMPLQGVVRKGHTMCEMYSPRMRRLYAEACAQSPPKAADLLAISAQRRAIYIKTMMVCRRMLIQQQIQALQAQTLGIQGSFYTNMGHMQSITTPSPWEYSMAGVSYGFANQNELTGAIYNKQSSEMSLNAMGSAANVGLLEQQWRAVE
;
A
#
# COMPACT_ATOMS: atom_id res chain seq x y z
N MET A 1 26.59 4.05 39.08
CA MET A 1 25.60 4.17 40.18
C MET A 1 24.35 3.48 39.70
N ASP A 2 23.89 2.46 40.42
CA ASP A 2 22.70 1.69 40.06
C ASP A 2 21.43 2.47 40.42
N ASP A 3 20.88 3.19 39.45
CA ASP A 3 19.61 3.92 39.59
C ASP A 3 18.41 3.01 39.29
N TYR A 4 18.27 1.97 40.12
CA TYR A 4 17.19 1.00 40.00
C TYR A 4 15.77 1.62 40.12
N PRO A 5 15.50 2.60 41.00
CA PRO A 5 14.19 3.25 41.08
C PRO A 5 13.79 3.97 39.79
N ASN A 6 14.73 4.70 39.15
CA ASN A 6 14.44 5.36 37.89
C ASN A 6 14.22 4.34 36.77
N PHE A 7 15.04 3.28 36.69
CA PHE A 7 14.81 2.19 35.75
C PHE A 7 13.40 1.58 35.87
N VAL A 8 12.95 1.26 37.09
CA VAL A 8 11.59 0.73 37.33
C VAL A 8 10.52 1.74 36.90
N HIS A 9 10.73 3.04 37.15
CA HIS A 9 9.82 4.09 36.72
C HIS A 9 9.69 4.13 35.19
N GLU A 10 10.81 4.11 34.47
CA GLU A 10 10.81 4.18 33.01
C GLU A 10 10.23 2.93 32.35
N VAL A 11 10.54 1.73 32.89
CA VAL A 11 9.94 0.47 32.42
C VAL A 11 8.42 0.50 32.61
N LYS A 12 7.93 0.90 33.79
CA LYS A 12 6.49 1.06 34.03
C LYS A 12 5.88 2.04 33.04
N ARG A 13 6.50 3.21 32.87
CA ARG A 13 6.05 4.23 31.91
C ARG A 13 5.92 3.64 30.50
N ARG A 14 6.93 2.87 30.06
CA ARG A 14 6.93 2.26 28.73
C ARG A 14 5.87 1.17 28.55
N LEU A 15 5.58 0.37 29.59
CA LEU A 15 4.54 -0.66 29.55
C LEU A 15 3.14 -0.11 29.31
N TYR A 16 2.86 1.11 29.78
CA TYR A 16 1.56 1.77 29.59
C TYR A 16 1.49 2.66 28.34
N MET A 17 2.58 2.86 27.61
CA MET A 17 2.57 3.62 26.36
C MET A 17 2.12 2.79 25.17
N PRO A 18 1.21 3.30 24.32
CA PRO A 18 0.88 2.65 23.06
C PRO A 18 2.08 2.61 22.11
N ALA A 19 2.08 1.64 21.19
CA ALA A 19 3.05 1.63 20.11
C ALA A 19 2.87 2.85 19.18
N CYS A 20 3.95 3.30 18.53
CA CYS A 20 3.83 4.31 17.48
C CYS A 20 2.98 3.76 16.32
N GLU A 21 1.95 4.51 15.92
CA GLU A 21 1.00 4.07 14.89
C GLU A 21 1.57 4.11 13.46
N LYS A 22 2.68 4.84 13.23
CA LYS A 22 3.36 4.96 11.92
C LYS A 22 2.42 5.37 10.77
N LYS A 23 1.41 6.17 11.08
CA LYS A 23 0.42 6.73 10.15
C LYS A 23 -0.02 8.12 10.62
N LEU A 24 -0.90 8.75 9.86
CA LEU A 24 -1.55 9.99 10.28
C LEU A 24 -2.48 9.72 11.47
N VAL A 25 -2.31 10.52 12.52
CA VAL A 25 -3.09 10.44 13.75
C VAL A 25 -3.59 11.81 14.16
N VAL A 26 -4.69 11.86 14.91
CA VAL A 26 -5.25 13.10 15.43
C VAL A 26 -4.28 13.72 16.43
N LEU A 27 -3.82 14.92 16.11
CA LEU A 27 -2.74 15.61 16.82
C LEU A 27 -2.99 15.73 18.33
N ALA A 28 -4.22 16.09 18.71
CA ALA A 28 -4.61 16.34 20.09
C ALA A 28 -4.70 15.09 20.98
N LEU A 29 -4.69 13.88 20.40
CA LEU A 29 -4.82 12.63 21.15
C LEU A 29 -3.47 12.06 21.62
N HIS A 30 -2.36 12.73 21.32
CA HIS A 30 -1.03 12.24 21.63
C HIS A 30 -0.13 13.31 22.22
N THR A 31 0.85 12.88 23.02
CA THR A 31 1.97 13.73 23.45
C THR A 31 3.05 13.75 22.37
N TRP A 32 3.56 14.94 22.06
CA TRP A 32 4.55 15.17 21.00
C TRP A 32 5.80 15.87 21.51
N TYR A 33 6.91 15.59 20.83
CA TYR A 33 8.20 16.23 21.03
C TYR A 33 8.66 16.85 19.71
N ALA A 34 9.16 18.08 19.78
CA ALA A 34 9.66 18.83 18.63
C ALA A 34 11.14 19.17 18.83
N PRO A 35 11.93 19.27 17.75
CA PRO A 35 13.30 19.71 17.87
C PRO A 35 13.37 21.18 18.29
N VAL A 36 14.35 21.55 19.11
CA VAL A 36 14.57 22.92 19.59
C VAL A 36 15.15 23.80 18.47
N ASN A 37 16.19 23.31 17.80
CA ASN A 37 16.89 24.01 16.70
C ASN A 37 16.74 23.31 15.34
N GLY A 38 15.78 22.39 15.21
CA GLY A 38 15.54 21.63 13.97
C GLY A 38 14.33 22.14 13.17
N PRO A 39 13.94 21.43 12.10
CA PRO A 39 12.83 21.82 11.27
C PRO A 39 11.50 21.94 12.05
N ARG A 40 10.81 23.07 11.88
CA ARG A 40 9.64 23.44 12.70
C ARG A 40 8.42 22.52 12.58
N GLN A 41 8.35 21.70 11.53
CA GLN A 41 7.23 20.78 11.23
C GLN A 41 7.53 19.32 11.59
N VAL A 42 8.64 19.06 12.29
CA VAL A 42 9.00 17.71 12.75
C VAL A 42 8.42 17.47 14.12
N LEU A 43 7.62 16.41 14.24
CA LEU A 43 7.10 15.91 15.51
C LEU A 43 7.46 14.43 15.68
N VAL A 44 7.87 14.08 16.88
CA VAL A 44 8.09 12.70 17.32
C VAL A 44 7.07 12.40 18.42
N CYS A 45 6.36 11.28 18.31
CA CYS A 45 5.41 10.89 19.35
C CYS A 45 6.15 10.46 20.62
N GLU A 46 5.47 10.55 21.76
CA GLU A 46 6.04 10.18 23.06
C GLU A 46 6.71 8.80 23.09
N THR A 47 6.08 7.79 22.48
CA THR A 47 6.66 6.44 22.38
C THR A 47 8.02 6.46 21.67
N CYS A 48 8.12 7.10 20.50
CA CYS A 48 9.38 7.18 19.78
C CYS A 48 10.41 8.05 20.50
N TYR A 49 9.99 9.08 21.23
CA TYR A 49 10.89 9.87 22.06
C TYR A 49 11.57 9.01 23.12
N TYR A 50 10.78 8.24 23.89
CA TYR A 50 11.35 7.39 24.93
C TYR A 50 12.05 6.14 24.41
N ASP A 51 11.56 5.53 23.32
CA ASP A 51 12.17 4.32 22.76
C ASP A 51 13.48 4.60 22.03
N LYS A 52 13.66 5.82 21.51
CA LYS A 52 14.78 6.15 20.62
C LYS A 52 15.67 7.27 21.10
N ILE A 53 15.12 8.34 21.67
CA ILE A 53 15.88 9.57 21.96
C ILE A 53 16.39 9.60 23.40
N VAL A 54 15.60 9.12 24.37
CA VAL A 54 16.05 9.11 25.76
C VAL A 54 17.23 8.14 25.93
N HIS A 55 18.20 8.55 26.74
CA HIS A 55 19.50 7.91 26.98
C HIS A 55 20.51 7.98 25.84
N THR A 56 20.29 8.88 24.88
CA THR A 56 21.22 9.09 23.74
C THR A 56 22.11 10.32 23.89
N GLY A 57 21.83 11.21 24.85
CA GLY A 57 22.49 12.51 24.98
C GLY A 57 21.87 13.60 24.10
N GLU A 58 20.92 13.25 23.23
CA GLU A 58 20.25 14.19 22.32
C GLU A 58 19.02 14.87 22.95
N GLU A 59 18.60 14.48 24.16
CA GLU A 59 17.37 14.95 24.82
C GLU A 59 17.29 16.48 24.90
N GLY A 60 18.43 17.15 25.15
CA GLY A 60 18.52 18.61 25.20
C GLY A 60 18.17 19.31 23.88
N ARG A 61 18.15 18.59 22.76
CA ARG A 61 17.73 19.09 21.44
C ARG A 61 16.24 18.91 21.17
N TRP A 62 15.50 18.33 22.11
CA TRP A 62 14.07 18.10 21.99
C TRP A 62 13.33 18.82 23.10
N ARG A 63 12.11 19.24 22.79
CA ARG A 63 11.19 19.82 23.76
C ARG A 63 9.83 19.17 23.64
N ARG A 64 9.22 18.87 24.78
CA ARG A 64 7.81 18.48 24.82
C ARG A 64 6.95 19.63 24.31
N VAL A 65 6.04 19.34 23.40
CA VAL A 65 5.10 20.32 22.87
C VAL A 65 3.98 20.50 23.90
N GLY A 66 3.95 21.65 24.58
CA GLY A 66 2.91 21.98 25.56
C GLY A 66 1.65 22.52 24.90
N ASN A 67 1.77 23.66 24.21
CA ASN A 67 0.72 24.20 23.36
C ASN A 67 1.10 23.97 21.90
N MET A 68 0.15 23.47 21.10
CA MET A 68 0.42 23.14 19.71
C MET A 68 0.77 24.40 18.91
N PRO A 69 1.93 24.46 18.23
CA PRO A 69 2.32 25.62 17.45
C PRO A 69 1.32 25.90 16.32
N ALA A 70 1.06 27.18 16.04
CA ALA A 70 0.31 27.58 14.85
C ALA A 70 1.04 27.04 13.59
N GLY A 71 0.32 26.30 12.75
CA GLY A 71 0.84 25.73 11.50
C GLY A 71 0.75 24.21 11.36
N TYR A 72 0.33 23.49 12.41
CA TYR A 72 -0.03 22.07 12.29
C TYR A 72 -1.51 21.91 11.95
N GLY A 73 -1.83 20.98 11.04
CA GLY A 73 -3.21 20.56 10.79
C GLY A 73 -3.78 19.72 11.95
N SER A 74 -5.03 19.27 11.83
CA SER A 74 -5.66 18.40 12.83
C SER A 74 -5.05 17.00 12.93
N GLN A 75 -4.30 16.58 11.91
CA GLN A 75 -3.62 15.30 11.84
C GLN A 75 -2.13 15.46 11.53
N VAL A 76 -1.31 14.65 12.17
CA VAL A 76 0.14 14.62 11.97
C VAL A 76 0.66 13.18 11.91
N HIS A 77 1.88 13.02 11.40
CA HIS A 77 2.58 11.74 11.35
C HIS A 77 3.86 11.86 12.17
N CYS A 78 4.18 10.86 13.00
CA CYS A 78 5.45 10.80 13.72
C CYS A 78 6.62 10.73 12.71
N ALA A 79 7.61 11.60 12.85
CA ALA A 79 8.77 11.64 11.96
C ALA A 79 9.53 10.30 11.95
N LEU A 80 9.81 9.72 13.12
CA LEU A 80 10.42 8.38 13.26
C LEU A 80 9.50 7.23 12.83
N GLY A 81 8.22 7.52 12.54
CA GLY A 81 7.33 6.58 11.88
C GLY A 81 7.64 6.41 10.38
N HIS A 82 8.19 7.44 9.74
CA HIS A 82 8.59 7.37 8.34
C HIS A 82 9.83 6.47 8.18
N PHE A 83 9.79 5.59 7.19
CA PHE A 83 10.84 4.58 7.00
C PHE A 83 12.22 5.21 6.76
N ASN A 84 12.31 6.20 5.86
CA ASN A 84 13.56 6.90 5.55
C ASN A 84 14.14 7.64 6.77
N VAL A 85 13.34 8.36 7.56
CA VAL A 85 13.81 9.04 8.78
C VAL A 85 14.33 8.03 9.82
N ARG A 86 13.66 6.88 9.94
CA ARG A 86 14.07 5.81 10.85
C ARG A 86 15.36 5.11 10.43
N ILE A 87 15.65 5.00 9.14
CA ILE A 87 16.96 4.50 8.66
C ILE A 87 18.07 5.47 9.05
N ALA A 88 17.89 6.78 8.83
CA ALA A 88 18.87 7.78 9.26
C ALA A 88 19.11 7.75 10.78
N TRP A 89 18.05 7.57 11.58
CA TRP A 89 18.16 7.38 13.03
C TRP A 89 18.95 6.12 13.38
N GLY A 90 18.56 4.96 12.84
CA GLY A 90 19.25 3.69 13.11
C GLY A 90 20.74 3.75 12.74
N ARG A 91 21.08 4.40 11.63
CA ARG A 91 22.48 4.64 11.25
C ARG A 91 23.23 5.48 12.29
N SER A 92 22.58 6.49 12.84
CA SER A 92 23.14 7.36 13.88
C SER A 92 23.38 6.58 15.18
N GLU A 93 22.45 5.69 15.55
CA GLU A 93 22.62 4.75 16.67
C GLU A 93 23.83 3.83 16.43
N ASP A 94 23.92 3.19 15.27
CA ASP A 94 25.00 2.26 14.94
C ASP A 94 26.39 2.92 14.97
N CYS A 95 26.47 4.19 14.59
CA CYS A 95 27.73 4.94 14.56
C CYS A 95 28.02 5.76 15.81
N GLN A 96 27.05 5.88 16.73
CA GLN A 96 27.08 6.83 17.83
C GLN A 96 27.36 8.28 17.36
N ASP A 97 26.81 8.64 16.19
CA ASP A 97 26.94 9.97 15.59
C ASP A 97 25.57 10.47 15.12
N TYR A 98 24.94 11.29 15.96
CA TYR A 98 23.63 11.88 15.70
C TYR A 98 23.65 13.07 14.73
N SER A 99 24.84 13.54 14.30
CA SER A 99 24.92 14.54 13.24
C SER A 99 24.34 14.01 11.92
N ILE A 100 24.45 12.70 11.68
CA ILE A 100 23.85 11.99 10.54
C ILE A 100 22.34 12.17 10.52
N PHE A 101 21.66 11.91 11.66
CA PHE A 101 20.22 12.08 11.77
C PHE A 101 19.80 13.53 11.55
N TRP A 102 20.47 14.49 12.18
CA TRP A 102 20.10 15.90 12.04
C TRP A 102 20.29 16.40 10.61
N HIS A 103 21.41 16.03 9.96
CA HIS A 103 21.64 16.36 8.56
C HIS A 103 20.54 15.77 7.65
N ALA A 104 20.28 14.47 7.77
CA ALA A 104 19.23 13.80 7.00
C ALA A 104 17.85 14.42 7.26
N LEU A 105 17.51 14.75 8.51
CA LEU A 105 16.23 15.36 8.87
C LEU A 105 16.05 16.74 8.22
N HIS A 106 17.11 17.54 8.17
CA HIS A 106 17.12 18.83 7.47
C HIS A 106 16.91 18.65 5.97
N GLU A 107 17.67 17.76 5.33
CA GLU A 107 17.57 17.51 3.90
C GLU A 107 16.21 16.92 3.50
N ILE A 108 15.67 15.96 4.26
CA ILE A 108 14.33 15.39 4.05
C ILE A 108 13.26 16.48 4.11
N HIS A 109 13.38 17.43 5.04
CA HIS A 109 12.39 18.51 5.19
C HIS A 109 12.36 19.47 3.99
N CYS A 110 13.46 19.59 3.27
CA CYS A 110 13.55 20.36 2.02
C CYS A 110 12.93 19.64 0.81
N GLN A 111 12.45 18.41 0.98
CA GLN A 111 11.87 17.59 -0.08
C GLN A 111 10.36 17.42 0.12
N PRO A 112 9.59 17.21 -0.96
CA PRO A 112 8.25 16.66 -0.85
C PRO A 112 8.26 15.34 -0.06
N LYS A 113 7.24 15.13 0.79
CA LYS A 113 7.11 13.89 1.56
C LYS A 113 6.98 12.71 0.60
N CYS A 114 7.75 11.64 0.86
CA CYS A 114 7.67 10.42 0.08
C CYS A 114 6.26 9.80 0.20
N ASP A 115 5.51 9.82 -0.89
CA ASP A 115 4.13 9.32 -0.95
C ASP A 115 4.07 7.93 -1.64
N PRO A 116 3.56 6.89 -0.95
CA PRO A 116 3.31 5.57 -1.54
C PRO A 116 2.39 5.58 -2.76
N SER A 117 1.49 6.57 -2.89
CA SER A 117 0.58 6.74 -4.02
C SER A 117 1.20 7.51 -5.18
N GLY A 118 2.43 8.02 -5.02
CA GLY A 118 3.20 8.70 -6.05
C GLY A 118 3.24 10.22 -5.90
N MET A 119 4.27 10.83 -6.48
CA MET A 119 4.58 12.25 -6.36
C MET A 119 4.79 12.90 -7.73
N ARG A 120 4.46 14.19 -7.82
CA ARG A 120 4.74 15.07 -8.97
C ARG A 120 5.72 16.16 -8.56
N GLY A 121 6.55 16.62 -9.50
CA GLY A 121 7.50 17.72 -9.27
C GLY A 121 8.55 17.47 -8.18
N ALA A 122 8.72 16.23 -7.71
CA ALA A 122 9.75 15.88 -6.74
C ALA A 122 11.14 15.81 -7.40
N ASN A 123 12.19 15.93 -6.58
CA ASN A 123 13.54 15.58 -7.01
C ASN A 123 13.65 14.06 -7.11
N TRP A 124 14.14 13.57 -8.24
CA TRP A 124 14.31 12.15 -8.51
C TRP A 124 15.79 11.80 -8.70
N TYR A 125 16.17 10.64 -8.21
CA TYR A 125 17.51 10.08 -8.33
C TYR A 125 17.40 8.65 -8.86
N THR A 126 18.40 8.20 -9.59
CA THR A 126 18.53 6.81 -10.05
C THR A 126 19.98 6.36 -9.91
N LEU A 127 20.27 5.08 -10.12
CA LEU A 127 21.64 4.58 -10.11
C LEU A 127 22.46 5.20 -11.26
N SER A 128 23.78 5.26 -11.10
CA SER A 128 24.69 5.85 -12.09
C SER A 128 24.64 5.16 -13.46
N SER A 129 24.30 3.86 -13.49
CA SER A 129 24.02 3.10 -14.72
C SER A 129 22.73 3.48 -15.43
N ARG A 130 21.89 4.33 -14.81
CA ARG A 130 20.61 4.83 -15.34
C ARG A 130 19.66 3.72 -15.82
N PRO A 131 19.36 2.72 -14.97
CA PRO A 131 18.39 1.69 -15.32
C PRO A 131 17.01 2.31 -15.58
N ALA A 132 16.29 1.75 -16.54
CA ALA A 132 14.90 2.13 -16.78
C ALA A 132 14.00 1.67 -15.62
N ASN A 133 12.99 2.46 -15.30
CA ASN A 133 11.95 2.18 -14.30
C ASN A 133 12.49 1.93 -12.88
N PHE A 134 13.60 2.58 -12.52
CA PHE A 134 14.05 2.65 -11.14
C PHE A 134 14.41 4.08 -10.74
N GLU A 135 13.71 4.57 -9.73
CA GLU A 135 13.88 5.92 -9.21
C GLU A 135 13.56 6.03 -7.71
N ILE A 136 14.39 6.77 -6.99
CA ILE A 136 14.14 7.15 -5.60
C ILE A 136 13.93 8.65 -5.50
N CYS A 137 12.99 9.07 -4.66
CA CYS A 137 12.74 10.49 -4.41
C CYS A 137 13.84 11.11 -3.54
N GLY A 138 13.96 12.44 -3.58
CA GLY A 138 14.93 13.19 -2.78
C GLY A 138 14.86 12.90 -1.28
N ALA A 139 13.65 12.68 -0.73
CA ALA A 139 13.50 12.33 0.68
C ALA A 139 14.07 10.94 1.02
N CYS A 140 13.97 9.97 0.11
CA CYS A 140 14.57 8.65 0.29
C CYS A 140 16.07 8.67 0.00
N PHE A 141 16.52 9.49 -0.95
CA PHE A 141 17.95 9.71 -1.17
C PHE A 141 18.62 10.27 0.10
N ALA A 142 18.08 11.35 0.67
CA ALA A 142 18.60 11.98 1.89
C ALA A 142 18.45 11.13 3.16
N GLY A 143 17.36 10.37 3.28
CA GLY A 143 17.11 9.57 4.49
C GLY A 143 17.68 8.14 4.46
N ILE A 144 18.02 7.61 3.29
CA ILE A 144 18.45 6.22 3.13
C ILE A 144 19.80 6.14 2.44
N ALA A 145 19.92 6.67 1.21
CA ALA A 145 21.13 6.50 0.42
C ALA A 145 22.33 7.26 1.04
N GLU A 146 22.14 8.50 1.48
CA GLU A 146 23.18 9.30 2.12
C GLU A 146 23.65 8.71 3.47
N PRO A 147 22.78 8.42 4.46
CA PRO A 147 23.19 7.77 5.71
C PRO A 147 23.85 6.41 5.50
N ALA A 148 23.43 5.65 4.48
CA ALA A 148 24.05 4.38 4.12
C ALA A 148 25.40 4.55 3.40
N GLY A 149 25.84 5.77 3.07
CA GLY A 149 27.05 6.01 2.29
C GLY A 149 26.97 5.47 0.87
N LEU A 150 25.76 5.33 0.33
CA LEU A 150 25.50 4.86 -1.04
C LEU A 150 25.28 6.01 -2.03
N SER A 151 25.24 7.27 -1.56
CA SER A 151 24.86 8.44 -2.36
C SER A 151 25.72 8.65 -3.61
N SER A 152 27.01 8.32 -3.56
CA SER A 152 27.95 8.40 -4.69
C SER A 152 27.55 7.51 -5.88
N HIS A 153 26.75 6.48 -5.65
CA HIS A 153 26.28 5.57 -6.70
C HIS A 153 25.00 6.06 -7.39
N PHE A 154 24.40 7.15 -6.91
CA PHE A 154 23.18 7.72 -7.46
C PHE A 154 23.45 9.04 -8.19
N VAL A 155 22.67 9.29 -9.22
CA VAL A 155 22.68 10.53 -10.00
C VAL A 155 21.29 11.15 -10.03
N ARG A 156 21.24 12.48 -9.95
CA ARG A 156 19.98 13.22 -10.07
C ARG A 156 19.42 13.09 -11.49
N ARG A 157 18.13 12.84 -11.59
CA ARG A 157 17.37 12.85 -12.84
C ARG A 157 16.87 14.24 -13.16
N THR A 158 17.17 14.70 -14.37
CA THR A 158 16.71 15.98 -14.93
C THR A 158 15.73 15.78 -16.09
N ASP A 159 15.49 14.52 -16.46
CA ASP A 159 14.66 14.09 -17.58
C ASP A 159 13.20 13.81 -17.19
N VAL A 160 12.86 13.89 -15.90
CA VAL A 160 11.50 13.64 -15.40
C VAL A 160 10.64 14.90 -15.55
N PRO A 161 9.57 14.88 -16.36
CA PRO A 161 8.66 16.01 -16.48
C PRO A 161 7.93 16.30 -15.16
N SER A 162 7.70 17.58 -14.85
CA SER A 162 7.09 18.00 -13.57
C SER A 162 5.65 17.47 -13.37
N ASN A 163 4.92 17.22 -14.45
CA ASN A 163 3.57 16.66 -14.42
C ASN A 163 3.53 15.13 -14.29
N LYS A 164 4.67 14.44 -14.45
CA LYS A 164 4.75 12.98 -14.37
C LYS A 164 4.63 12.57 -12.90
N THR A 165 3.64 11.72 -12.60
CA THR A 165 3.56 11.05 -11.31
C THR A 165 4.46 9.82 -11.33
N LEU A 166 5.39 9.74 -10.39
CA LEU A 166 6.24 8.57 -10.17
C LEU A 166 6.09 8.08 -8.72
N VAL A 167 6.27 6.79 -8.50
CA VAL A 167 6.31 6.18 -7.16
C VAL A 167 7.78 5.88 -6.85
N CYS A 168 8.23 6.26 -5.66
CA CYS A 168 9.60 6.00 -5.22
C CYS A 168 9.81 4.52 -4.93
N ASP A 169 10.88 3.92 -5.47
CA ASP A 169 11.20 2.51 -5.27
C ASP A 169 11.60 2.16 -3.83
N PHE A 170 12.04 3.16 -3.06
CA PHE A 170 12.30 3.04 -1.62
C PHE A 170 11.09 3.44 -0.76
N SER A 171 9.92 3.68 -1.37
CA SER A 171 8.67 3.87 -0.62
C SER A 171 8.03 2.53 -0.28
N THR A 172 7.29 2.47 0.82
CA THR A 172 6.48 1.30 1.19
C THR A 172 5.37 0.99 0.19
N GLY A 173 5.07 1.90 -0.76
CA GLY A 173 4.14 1.67 -1.86
C GLY A 173 4.77 0.99 -3.07
N SER A 174 6.10 0.89 -3.15
CA SER A 174 6.75 0.18 -4.26
C SER A 174 6.42 -1.31 -4.19
N PRO A 175 6.02 -1.93 -5.31
CA PRO A 175 5.73 -3.37 -5.37
C PRO A 175 6.90 -4.26 -4.92
N ARG A 176 8.14 -3.75 -4.98
CA ARG A 176 9.36 -4.46 -4.58
C ARG A 176 10.09 -3.79 -3.41
N PHE A 177 9.40 -2.96 -2.64
CA PHE A 177 9.99 -2.19 -1.53
C PHE A 177 10.94 -3.01 -0.65
N LEU A 178 10.48 -4.15 -0.10
CA LEU A 178 11.30 -4.97 0.79
C LEU A 178 12.53 -5.55 0.08
N ALA A 179 12.41 -5.94 -1.20
CA ALA A 179 13.53 -6.47 -1.96
C ALA A 179 14.57 -5.38 -2.25
N TYR A 180 14.14 -4.19 -2.69
CA TYR A 180 15.04 -3.05 -2.91
C TYR A 180 15.75 -2.63 -1.63
N ILE A 181 15.04 -2.51 -0.51
CA ILE A 181 15.65 -2.19 0.78
C ILE A 181 16.61 -3.30 1.23
N SER A 182 16.25 -4.57 1.06
CA SER A 182 17.16 -5.68 1.39
C SER A 182 18.45 -5.62 0.57
N LYS A 183 18.37 -5.29 -0.73
CA LYS A 183 19.55 -5.17 -1.59
C LYS A 183 20.35 -3.90 -1.32
N ALA A 184 19.70 -2.80 -0.96
CA ALA A 184 20.39 -1.60 -0.47
C ALA A 184 21.12 -1.86 0.86
N LEU A 185 20.52 -2.67 1.75
CA LEU A 185 21.15 -3.06 3.02
C LEU A 185 22.33 -4.02 2.79
N GLU A 186 22.19 -4.97 1.87
CA GLU A 186 23.29 -5.84 1.43
C GLU A 186 24.45 -4.99 0.87
N ALA A 187 24.13 -4.03 0.00
CA ALA A 187 25.11 -3.09 -0.55
C ALA A 187 25.81 -2.25 0.53
N TYR A 188 25.05 -1.82 1.55
CA TYR A 188 25.59 -1.11 2.71
C TYR A 188 26.63 -1.95 3.47
N TYR A 189 26.29 -3.21 3.80
CA TYR A 189 27.19 -4.07 4.56
C TYR A 189 28.43 -4.50 3.76
N LEU A 190 28.27 -4.73 2.47
CA LEU A 190 29.37 -5.12 1.58
C LEU A 190 30.22 -3.93 1.11
N ARG A 191 29.75 -2.70 1.31
CA ARG A 191 30.34 -1.47 0.72
C ARG A 191 30.46 -1.57 -0.80
N ASP A 192 29.47 -2.20 -1.43
CA ASP A 192 29.42 -2.48 -2.86
C ASP A 192 27.99 -2.32 -3.36
N ILE A 193 27.75 -1.46 -4.34
CA ILE A 193 26.41 -1.22 -4.91
C ILE A 193 25.91 -2.39 -5.77
N SER A 194 26.80 -3.26 -6.22
CA SER A 194 26.53 -4.32 -7.21
C SER A 194 25.31 -5.19 -6.89
N PRO A 195 25.01 -5.58 -5.63
CA PRO A 195 23.81 -6.36 -5.32
C PRO A 195 22.51 -5.61 -5.63
N LEU A 196 22.45 -4.31 -5.33
CA LEU A 196 21.29 -3.47 -5.67
C LEU A 196 21.22 -3.24 -7.17
N GLU A 197 22.35 -2.92 -7.79
CA GLU A 197 22.42 -2.62 -9.22
C GLU A 197 22.01 -3.81 -10.09
N THR A 198 22.55 -5.00 -9.79
CA THR A 198 22.17 -6.25 -10.46
C THR A 198 20.68 -6.53 -10.31
N PHE A 199 20.15 -6.38 -9.09
CA PHE A 199 18.72 -6.58 -8.84
C PHE A 199 17.85 -5.57 -9.60
N VAL A 200 18.24 -4.30 -9.61
CA VAL A 200 17.51 -3.25 -10.34
C VAL A 200 17.52 -3.55 -11.84
N HIS A 201 18.67 -3.91 -12.41
CA HIS A 201 18.77 -4.26 -13.82
C HIS A 201 17.83 -5.41 -14.21
N ASP A 202 17.73 -6.44 -13.38
CA ASP A 202 16.93 -7.62 -13.67
C ASP A 202 15.42 -7.40 -13.41
N TYR A 203 15.07 -6.63 -12.37
CA TYR A 203 13.69 -6.60 -11.87
C TYR A 203 12.96 -5.27 -12.07
N ALA A 204 13.63 -4.13 -12.29
CA ALA A 204 12.96 -2.83 -12.40
C ALA A 204 11.97 -2.78 -13.58
N ASN A 205 12.35 -3.35 -14.72
CA ASN A 205 11.50 -3.44 -15.91
C ASN A 205 10.53 -4.62 -15.88
N MET A 206 10.66 -5.51 -14.90
CA MET A 206 9.88 -6.72 -14.82
C MET A 206 8.58 -6.43 -14.06
N PRO A 207 7.40 -6.71 -14.60
CA PRO A 207 6.17 -6.59 -13.83
C PRO A 207 6.16 -7.59 -12.67
N VAL A 208 5.64 -7.18 -11.52
CA VAL A 208 5.39 -8.11 -10.41
C VAL A 208 4.28 -9.08 -10.82
N CYS A 209 4.41 -10.34 -10.41
CA CYS A 209 3.38 -11.32 -10.65
C CYS A 209 2.07 -10.90 -9.97
N ARG A 210 1.00 -10.72 -10.77
CA ARG A 210 -0.35 -10.41 -10.27
C ARG A 210 -1.08 -11.62 -9.68
N ARG A 211 -0.39 -12.76 -9.59
CA ARG A 211 -0.88 -14.00 -8.98
C ARG A 211 -2.19 -14.46 -9.65
N ASP A 212 -3.24 -14.57 -8.87
CA ASP A 212 -4.58 -14.98 -9.27
C ASP A 212 -5.41 -13.83 -9.82
N GLU A 213 -4.88 -12.61 -9.93
CA GLU A 213 -5.52 -11.52 -10.68
C GLU A 213 -5.29 -11.69 -12.18
N ASP A 214 -6.39 -11.79 -12.93
CA ASP A 214 -6.37 -11.85 -14.38
C ASP A 214 -6.21 -10.47 -14.98
N PHE A 215 -5.46 -10.38 -16.09
CA PHE A 215 -5.26 -9.12 -16.80
C PHE A 215 -5.04 -9.34 -18.29
N GLU A 216 -5.32 -8.30 -19.07
CA GLU A 216 -5.13 -8.30 -20.52
C GLU A 216 -3.79 -7.72 -20.95
N ASN A 217 -3.43 -8.00 -22.21
CA ASN A 217 -2.26 -7.42 -22.89
C ASN A 217 -0.93 -7.65 -22.15
N GLY A 218 -0.90 -8.71 -21.32
CA GLY A 218 0.31 -9.15 -20.66
C GLY A 218 1.27 -9.83 -21.62
N VAL A 219 2.56 -9.76 -21.29
CA VAL A 219 3.60 -10.59 -21.88
C VAL A 219 3.62 -11.93 -21.14
N TRP A 220 3.52 -13.02 -21.88
CA TRP A 220 3.38 -14.36 -21.31
C TRP A 220 4.42 -15.36 -21.87
N TYR A 221 4.81 -16.28 -21.00
CA TYR A 221 5.56 -17.49 -21.30
C TYR A 221 4.68 -18.72 -21.05
N GLY A 222 5.12 -19.92 -21.42
CA GLY A 222 4.38 -21.15 -21.17
C GLY A 222 3.54 -21.62 -22.36
N TRP A 223 2.33 -22.07 -22.08
CA TRP A 223 1.38 -22.59 -23.07
C TRP A 223 0.07 -21.81 -23.00
N GLU A 224 -0.77 -21.95 -24.03
CA GLU A 224 -2.10 -21.31 -24.05
C GLU A 224 -2.91 -21.66 -22.80
N ASP A 225 -2.90 -22.91 -22.36
CA ASP A 225 -3.63 -23.38 -21.17
C ASP A 225 -2.84 -23.27 -19.87
N CYS A 226 -1.55 -22.89 -19.94
CA CYS A 226 -0.68 -22.75 -18.77
C CYS A 226 0.27 -21.55 -18.94
N THR A 227 -0.26 -20.35 -18.68
CA THR A 227 0.47 -19.09 -18.88
C THR A 227 1.30 -18.70 -17.67
N ILE A 228 2.48 -18.16 -17.94
CA ILE A 228 3.51 -17.85 -16.95
C ILE A 228 3.93 -16.40 -17.13
N CYS A 229 3.77 -15.56 -16.11
CA CYS A 229 4.16 -14.15 -16.21
C CYS A 229 5.69 -14.00 -16.25
N PRO A 230 6.24 -12.83 -16.66
CA PRO A 230 7.67 -12.64 -16.78
C PRO A 230 8.44 -12.88 -15.47
N SER A 231 7.88 -12.47 -14.32
CA SER A 231 8.49 -12.68 -13.00
C SER A 231 8.56 -14.16 -12.63
N CYS A 232 7.46 -14.91 -12.71
CA CYS A 232 7.51 -16.35 -12.41
C CYS A 232 8.33 -17.14 -13.44
N HIS A 233 8.38 -16.69 -14.70
CA HIS A 233 9.26 -17.31 -15.68
C HIS A 233 10.73 -17.13 -15.28
N HIS A 234 11.12 -15.90 -14.97
CA HIS A 234 12.49 -15.57 -14.60
C HIS A 234 12.94 -16.26 -13.31
N GLU A 235 12.10 -16.26 -12.27
CA GLU A 235 12.45 -16.76 -10.93
C GLU A 235 12.42 -18.28 -10.80
N PHE A 236 11.55 -18.97 -11.56
CA PHE A 236 11.28 -20.39 -11.32
C PHE A 236 11.45 -21.28 -12.57
N VAL A 237 11.07 -20.79 -13.74
CA VAL A 237 11.00 -21.63 -14.95
C VAL A 237 12.29 -21.60 -15.74
N ARG A 238 12.98 -20.45 -15.79
CA ARG A 238 14.18 -20.25 -16.60
C ARG A 238 15.21 -21.33 -16.29
N GLY A 239 15.74 -21.97 -17.33
CA GLY A 239 16.78 -23.01 -17.21
C GLY A 239 16.26 -24.41 -16.89
N THR A 240 14.95 -24.60 -16.72
CA THR A 240 14.37 -25.94 -16.52
C THR A 240 14.18 -26.70 -17.83
N ALA A 241 13.98 -28.02 -17.75
CA ALA A 241 13.92 -28.92 -18.89
C ALA A 241 12.75 -28.67 -19.87
N LEU A 242 11.70 -27.99 -19.41
CA LEU A 242 10.54 -27.63 -20.22
C LEU A 242 10.57 -26.16 -20.70
N ALA A 243 11.47 -25.31 -20.19
CA ALA A 243 11.50 -23.88 -20.50
C ALA A 243 11.61 -23.58 -22.00
N SER A 244 12.53 -24.27 -22.69
CA SER A 244 12.75 -24.11 -24.14
C SER A 244 11.66 -24.77 -25.00
N LYS A 245 10.80 -25.61 -24.41
CA LYS A 245 9.72 -26.32 -25.12
C LYS A 245 8.38 -25.56 -25.09
N MET A 246 8.34 -24.41 -24.43
CA MET A 246 7.14 -23.58 -24.33
C MET A 246 6.88 -22.84 -25.65
N PRO A 247 5.67 -22.90 -26.22
CA PRO A 247 5.33 -22.13 -27.42
C PRO A 247 5.24 -20.62 -27.15
N LEU A 248 4.83 -20.20 -25.95
CA LEU A 248 4.85 -18.80 -25.55
C LEU A 248 6.23 -18.47 -24.96
N GLN A 249 6.94 -17.54 -25.60
CA GLN A 249 8.28 -17.08 -25.21
C GLN A 249 8.31 -15.55 -25.16
N GLY A 250 7.64 -14.96 -24.16
CA GLY A 250 7.55 -13.52 -24.03
C GLY A 250 6.62 -12.88 -25.06
N VAL A 251 5.50 -13.54 -25.37
CA VAL A 251 4.53 -13.07 -26.37
C VAL A 251 3.41 -12.29 -25.70
N VAL A 252 2.97 -11.18 -26.32
CA VAL A 252 1.78 -10.45 -25.86
C VAL A 252 0.53 -11.21 -26.27
N ARG A 253 -0.30 -11.57 -25.29
CA ARG A 253 -1.55 -12.30 -25.51
C ARG A 253 -2.76 -11.38 -25.35
N LYS A 254 -3.76 -11.57 -26.22
CA LYS A 254 -5.08 -10.91 -26.08
C LYS A 254 -5.97 -11.69 -25.11
N GLY A 255 -6.80 -10.97 -24.37
CA GLY A 255 -7.75 -11.51 -23.42
C GLY A 255 -7.17 -11.72 -22.02
N HIS A 256 -8.09 -11.85 -21.06
CA HIS A 256 -7.79 -12.00 -19.65
C HIS A 256 -7.18 -13.37 -19.35
N THR A 257 -6.05 -13.38 -18.64
CA THR A 257 -5.49 -14.61 -18.07
C THR A 257 -4.66 -14.31 -16.82
N MET A 258 -4.40 -15.35 -16.03
CA MET A 258 -3.63 -15.29 -14.77
C MET A 258 -2.32 -16.05 -14.89
N CYS A 259 -1.40 -15.84 -13.95
CA CYS A 259 -0.19 -16.64 -13.89
C CYS A 259 -0.52 -18.01 -13.28
N GLU A 260 -0.09 -19.12 -13.88
CA GLU A 260 -0.23 -20.44 -13.24
C GLU A 260 0.87 -20.66 -12.21
N MET A 261 2.08 -20.14 -12.47
CA MET A 261 3.27 -20.38 -11.65
C MET A 261 3.35 -19.49 -10.40
N TYR A 262 2.31 -18.73 -10.05
CA TYR A 262 2.26 -18.17 -8.69
C TYR A 262 1.88 -19.25 -7.66
N SER A 263 1.13 -20.27 -8.09
CA SER A 263 0.59 -21.30 -7.20
C SER A 263 1.69 -22.32 -6.82
N PRO A 264 1.94 -22.55 -5.51
CA PRO A 264 2.91 -23.54 -5.07
C PRO A 264 2.62 -24.95 -5.60
N ARG A 265 1.34 -25.34 -5.66
CA ARG A 265 0.91 -26.62 -6.24
C ARG A 265 1.25 -26.72 -7.72
N MET A 266 0.97 -25.67 -8.50
CA MET A 266 1.31 -25.67 -9.94
C MET A 266 2.82 -25.69 -10.17
N ARG A 267 3.62 -25.03 -9.32
CA ARG A 267 5.09 -25.15 -9.36
C ARG A 267 5.55 -26.58 -9.08
N ARG A 268 4.94 -27.27 -8.13
CA ARG A 268 5.25 -28.69 -7.84
C ARG A 268 4.97 -29.57 -9.05
N LEU A 269 3.78 -29.46 -9.63
CA LEU A 269 3.39 -30.21 -10.85
C LEU A 269 4.30 -29.88 -12.04
N TYR A 270 4.73 -28.63 -12.18
CA TYR A 270 5.68 -28.22 -13.20
C TYR A 270 7.06 -28.89 -13.01
N ALA A 271 7.56 -28.92 -11.77
CA ALA A 271 8.81 -29.59 -11.44
C ALA A 271 8.73 -31.11 -11.69
N GLU A 272 7.62 -31.74 -11.30
CA GLU A 272 7.34 -33.17 -11.59
C GLU A 272 7.36 -33.43 -13.11
N ALA A 273 6.72 -32.57 -13.91
CA ALA A 273 6.73 -32.66 -15.38
C ALA A 273 8.12 -32.48 -15.99
N CYS A 274 8.95 -31.61 -15.40
CA CYS A 274 10.36 -31.44 -15.80
C CYS A 274 11.22 -32.66 -15.48
N ALA A 275 10.94 -33.37 -14.39
CA ALA A 275 11.71 -34.52 -13.93
C ALA A 275 11.43 -35.81 -14.71
N GLN A 276 10.38 -35.86 -15.53
CA GLN A 276 10.08 -37.02 -16.38
C GLN A 276 11.16 -37.21 -17.46
N SER A 277 11.33 -38.46 -17.92
CA SER A 277 12.24 -38.81 -19.01
C SER A 277 11.47 -39.51 -20.15
N PRO A 278 11.20 -38.83 -21.29
CA PRO A 278 11.52 -37.43 -21.57
C PRO A 278 10.62 -36.44 -20.81
N PRO A 279 11.06 -35.18 -20.59
CA PRO A 279 10.23 -34.16 -19.94
C PRO A 279 8.95 -33.90 -20.72
N LYS A 280 7.79 -33.97 -20.04
CA LYS A 280 6.47 -34.00 -20.66
C LYS A 280 5.47 -33.13 -19.90
N ALA A 281 4.88 -32.15 -20.60
CA ALA A 281 3.96 -31.19 -20.01
C ALA A 281 2.47 -31.61 -20.03
N ALA A 282 2.11 -32.72 -20.68
CA ALA A 282 0.70 -33.05 -20.98
C ALA A 282 -0.22 -33.05 -19.75
N ASP A 283 0.19 -33.71 -18.66
CA ASP A 283 -0.62 -33.81 -17.44
C ASP A 283 -0.73 -32.46 -16.73
N LEU A 284 0.36 -31.68 -16.70
CA LEU A 284 0.37 -30.30 -16.19
C LEU A 284 -0.65 -29.44 -16.96
N LEU A 285 -0.66 -29.53 -18.29
CA LEU A 285 -1.58 -28.74 -19.13
C LEU A 285 -3.04 -29.14 -18.89
N ALA A 286 -3.32 -30.44 -18.76
CA ALA A 286 -4.66 -30.92 -18.44
C ALA A 286 -5.16 -30.40 -17.07
N ILE A 287 -4.30 -30.46 -16.05
CA ILE A 287 -4.61 -29.93 -14.71
C ILE A 287 -4.79 -28.41 -14.75
N SER A 288 -3.92 -27.70 -15.47
CA SER A 288 -4.00 -26.24 -15.64
C SER A 288 -5.30 -25.80 -16.32
N ALA A 289 -5.72 -26.52 -17.37
CA ALA A 289 -6.99 -26.28 -18.03
C ALA A 289 -8.20 -26.50 -17.09
N GLN A 290 -8.18 -27.57 -16.29
CA GLN A 290 -9.23 -27.82 -15.30
C GLN A 290 -9.26 -26.73 -14.22
N ARG A 291 -8.09 -26.32 -13.71
CA ARG A 291 -7.93 -25.24 -12.74
C ARG A 291 -8.52 -23.93 -13.26
N ARG A 292 -8.27 -23.56 -14.52
CA ARG A 292 -8.86 -22.38 -15.17
C ARG A 292 -10.37 -22.44 -15.28
N ALA A 293 -10.92 -23.60 -15.63
CA ALA A 293 -12.36 -23.77 -15.70
C ALA A 293 -13.03 -23.51 -14.34
N ILE A 294 -12.37 -23.91 -13.24
CA ILE A 294 -12.83 -23.63 -11.88
C ILE A 294 -12.67 -22.15 -11.56
N TYR A 295 -11.51 -21.55 -11.84
CA TYR A 295 -11.26 -20.12 -11.65
C TYR A 295 -12.32 -19.20 -12.29
N ILE A 296 -12.70 -19.50 -13.54
CA ILE A 296 -13.73 -18.73 -14.26
C ILE A 296 -15.09 -18.84 -13.56
N LYS A 297 -15.42 -20.02 -13.02
CA LYS A 297 -16.68 -20.26 -12.31
C LYS A 297 -16.68 -19.74 -10.87
N THR A 298 -15.51 -19.49 -10.29
CA THR A 298 -15.35 -19.05 -8.91
C THR A 298 -14.85 -17.62 -8.82
N MET A 299 -13.55 -17.38 -9.00
CA MET A 299 -12.90 -16.10 -8.69
C MET A 299 -13.35 -14.96 -9.59
N MET A 300 -13.59 -15.22 -10.89
CA MET A 300 -14.17 -14.19 -11.76
C MET A 300 -15.60 -13.81 -11.34
N VAL A 301 -16.38 -14.78 -10.85
CA VAL A 301 -17.73 -14.54 -10.33
C VAL A 301 -17.67 -13.77 -9.01
N CYS A 302 -16.80 -14.17 -8.08
CA CYS A 302 -16.54 -13.44 -6.83
C CYS A 302 -16.21 -11.96 -7.10
N ARG A 303 -15.26 -11.69 -8.00
CA ARG A 303 -14.86 -10.32 -8.34
C ARG A 303 -16.02 -9.50 -8.87
N ARG A 304 -16.84 -10.08 -9.76
CA ARG A 304 -18.04 -9.42 -10.28
C ARG A 304 -19.03 -9.09 -9.17
N MET A 305 -19.25 -10.02 -8.25
CA MET A 305 -20.13 -9.81 -7.09
C MET A 305 -19.61 -8.68 -6.20
N LEU A 306 -18.31 -8.67 -5.88
CA LEU A 306 -17.69 -7.62 -5.06
C LEU A 306 -17.78 -6.23 -5.73
N ILE A 307 -17.52 -6.13 -7.03
CA ILE A 307 -17.67 -4.88 -7.79
C ILE A 307 -19.13 -4.41 -7.75
N GLN A 308 -20.08 -5.33 -7.96
CA GLN A 308 -21.50 -5.01 -7.91
C GLN A 308 -21.93 -4.52 -6.51
N GLN A 309 -21.44 -5.15 -5.45
CA GLN A 309 -21.67 -4.70 -4.07
C GLN A 309 -21.13 -3.29 -3.83
N GLN A 310 -19.92 -2.98 -4.33
CA GLN A 310 -19.33 -1.65 -4.19
C GLN A 310 -20.17 -0.59 -4.92
N ILE A 311 -20.66 -0.90 -6.12
CA ILE A 311 -21.55 0.00 -6.88
C ILE A 311 -22.87 0.21 -6.12
N GLN A 312 -23.48 -0.85 -5.60
CA GLN A 312 -24.72 -0.76 -4.82
C GLN A 312 -24.53 0.05 -3.53
N ALA A 313 -23.41 -0.12 -2.84
CA ALA A 313 -23.09 0.66 -1.64
C ALA A 313 -22.94 2.16 -1.95
N LEU A 314 -22.26 2.50 -3.05
CA LEU A 314 -22.12 3.88 -3.49
C LEU A 314 -23.47 4.50 -3.91
N GLN A 315 -24.32 3.73 -4.58
CA GLN A 315 -25.67 4.16 -4.93
C GLN A 315 -26.53 4.36 -3.68
N ALA A 316 -26.47 3.45 -2.71
CA ALA A 316 -27.16 3.60 -1.42
C ALA A 316 -26.71 4.89 -0.70
N GLN A 317 -25.40 5.14 -0.63
CA GLN A 317 -24.87 6.39 -0.05
C GLN A 317 -25.43 7.64 -0.76
N THR A 318 -25.49 7.61 -2.09
CA THR A 318 -26.03 8.72 -2.89
C THR A 318 -27.51 8.95 -2.60
N LEU A 319 -28.30 7.88 -2.51
CA LEU A 319 -29.72 7.95 -2.15
C LEU A 319 -29.91 8.48 -0.72
N GLY A 320 -29.05 8.10 0.23
CA GLY A 320 -29.07 8.65 1.59
C GLY A 320 -28.78 10.16 1.66
N ILE A 321 -27.88 10.66 0.81
CA ILE A 321 -27.62 12.11 0.67
C ILE A 321 -28.85 12.82 0.11
N GLN A 322 -29.47 12.27 -0.95
CA GLN A 322 -30.71 12.83 -1.51
C GLN A 322 -31.85 12.81 -0.49
N GLY A 323 -32.01 11.71 0.24
CA GLY A 323 -33.00 11.58 1.31
C GLY A 323 -32.82 12.65 2.37
N SER A 324 -31.59 12.84 2.85
CA SER A 324 -31.26 13.91 3.82
C SER A 324 -31.55 15.30 3.28
N PHE A 325 -31.21 15.56 2.00
CA PHE A 325 -31.49 16.85 1.36
C PHE A 325 -33.00 17.17 1.33
N TYR A 326 -33.82 16.23 0.87
CA TYR A 326 -35.26 16.41 0.77
C TYR A 326 -35.95 16.46 2.14
N THR A 327 -35.49 15.68 3.13
CA THR A 327 -35.97 15.79 4.51
C THR A 327 -35.69 17.18 5.09
N ASN A 328 -34.49 17.73 4.90
CA ASN A 328 -34.16 19.08 5.37
C ASN A 328 -34.97 20.16 4.66
N MET A 329 -35.16 20.06 3.34
CA MET A 329 -36.07 20.94 2.59
C MET A 329 -37.50 20.87 3.12
N GLY A 330 -37.97 19.66 3.44
CA GLY A 330 -39.28 19.44 4.01
C GLY A 330 -39.45 20.10 5.37
N HIS A 331 -38.47 19.97 6.26
CA HIS A 331 -38.47 20.67 7.55
C HIS A 331 -38.44 22.19 7.40
N MET A 332 -37.67 22.71 6.44
CA MET A 332 -37.66 24.15 6.16
C MET A 332 -39.03 24.62 5.64
N GLN A 333 -39.65 23.85 4.74
CA GLN A 333 -40.96 24.17 4.20
C GLN A 333 -42.06 24.13 5.26
N SER A 334 -42.05 23.16 6.18
CA SER A 334 -43.05 23.08 7.25
C SER A 334 -42.95 24.27 8.21
N ILE A 335 -41.75 24.83 8.41
CA ILE A 335 -41.55 26.06 9.18
C ILE A 335 -42.03 27.30 8.41
N THR A 336 -41.72 27.41 7.11
CA THR A 336 -42.01 28.63 6.32
C THR A 336 -43.44 28.69 5.78
N THR A 337 -44.04 27.54 5.50
CA THR A 337 -45.36 27.44 4.87
C THR A 337 -46.07 26.17 5.36
N PRO A 338 -46.63 26.21 6.58
CA PRO A 338 -47.36 25.07 7.15
C PRO A 338 -48.55 24.68 6.28
N SER A 339 -48.67 23.38 5.99
CA SER A 339 -49.80 22.80 5.27
C SER A 339 -50.75 22.12 6.26
N PRO A 340 -52.08 22.24 6.10
CA PRO A 340 -53.05 21.46 6.89
C PRO A 340 -53.19 20.02 6.38
N TRP A 341 -52.58 19.69 5.23
CA TRP A 341 -52.66 18.38 4.59
C TRP A 341 -51.42 17.55 4.88
N GLU A 342 -51.64 16.27 5.19
CA GLU A 342 -50.60 15.27 5.34
C GLU A 342 -50.41 14.46 4.05
N TYR A 343 -49.17 14.03 3.83
CA TYR A 343 -48.76 13.24 2.68
C TYR A 343 -48.40 11.84 3.15
N SER A 344 -48.74 10.84 2.36
CA SER A 344 -48.51 9.43 2.70
C SER A 344 -48.28 8.61 1.43
N MET A 345 -47.53 7.52 1.55
CA MET A 345 -47.35 6.57 0.46
C MET A 345 -47.32 5.15 1.00
N ALA A 346 -48.16 4.29 0.42
CA ALA A 346 -48.17 2.87 0.74
C ALA A 346 -46.77 2.25 0.51
N GLY A 347 -46.27 1.53 1.50
CA GLY A 347 -44.95 0.92 1.46
C GLY A 347 -43.79 1.87 1.78
N VAL A 348 -44.02 3.11 2.23
CA VAL A 348 -42.98 4.00 2.78
C VAL A 348 -43.30 4.37 4.22
N SER A 349 -44.29 5.23 4.45
CA SER A 349 -44.91 5.55 5.74
C SER A 349 -46.11 6.48 5.52
N TYR A 350 -46.79 6.84 6.60
CA TYR A 350 -47.89 7.80 6.64
C TYR A 350 -47.52 9.03 7.49
N GLY A 351 -48.21 10.15 7.27
CA GLY A 351 -48.16 11.34 8.16
C GLY A 351 -47.02 12.35 7.90
N PHE A 352 -46.58 12.53 6.65
CA PHE A 352 -45.55 13.52 6.31
C PHE A 352 -46.15 14.93 6.15
N ALA A 353 -45.47 15.97 6.65
CA ALA A 353 -46.02 17.33 6.65
C ALA A 353 -46.05 18.00 5.26
N ASN A 354 -45.23 17.52 4.32
CA ASN A 354 -45.21 17.99 2.93
C ASN A 354 -44.59 16.96 1.98
N GLN A 355 -44.68 17.24 0.68
CA GLN A 355 -44.16 16.38 -0.38
C GLN A 355 -42.63 16.17 -0.30
N ASN A 356 -41.87 17.15 0.19
CA ASN A 356 -40.42 17.03 0.31
C ASN A 356 -40.03 16.04 1.41
N GLU A 357 -40.71 16.06 2.56
CA GLU A 357 -40.51 15.05 3.62
C GLU A 357 -40.84 13.64 3.12
N LEU A 358 -41.96 13.47 2.39
CA LEU A 358 -42.31 12.19 1.76
C LEU A 358 -41.23 11.74 0.76
N THR A 359 -40.72 12.66 -0.06
CA THR A 359 -39.64 12.37 -1.04
C THR A 359 -38.35 11.95 -0.34
N GLY A 360 -38.00 12.61 0.76
CA GLY A 360 -36.86 12.23 1.60
C GLY A 360 -37.00 10.82 2.18
N ALA A 361 -38.19 10.49 2.67
CA ALA A 361 -38.48 9.15 3.19
C ALA A 361 -38.42 8.05 2.11
N ILE A 362 -38.86 8.33 0.88
CA ILE A 362 -38.72 7.42 -0.26
C ILE A 362 -37.24 7.09 -0.51
N TYR A 363 -36.40 8.12 -0.61
CA TYR A 363 -34.96 7.94 -0.85
C TYR A 363 -34.25 7.21 0.30
N ASN A 364 -34.58 7.53 1.56
CA ASN A 364 -34.03 6.84 2.72
C ASN A 364 -34.40 5.35 2.75
N LYS A 365 -35.65 5.02 2.35
CA LYS A 365 -36.09 3.64 2.23
C LYS A 365 -35.34 2.89 1.13
N GLN A 366 -35.24 3.49 -0.06
CA GLN A 366 -34.49 2.91 -1.18
C GLN A 366 -33.01 2.70 -0.83
N SER A 367 -32.38 3.67 -0.15
CA SER A 367 -31.02 3.54 0.38
C SER A 367 -30.88 2.33 1.31
N SER A 368 -31.81 2.16 2.24
CA SER A 368 -31.78 1.06 3.21
C SER A 368 -31.97 -0.31 2.54
N GLU A 369 -32.92 -0.44 1.62
CA GLU A 369 -33.15 -1.67 0.85
C GLU A 369 -31.92 -2.05 0.00
N MET A 370 -31.31 -1.06 -0.65
CA MET A 370 -30.12 -1.26 -1.48
C MET A 370 -28.90 -1.67 -0.64
N SER A 371 -28.74 -1.08 0.55
CA SER A 371 -27.70 -1.46 1.50
C SER A 371 -27.85 -2.91 1.98
N LEU A 372 -29.08 -3.37 2.24
CA LEU A 372 -29.34 -4.76 2.64
C LEU A 372 -29.01 -5.74 1.51
N ASN A 373 -29.38 -5.41 0.27
CA ASN A 373 -29.06 -6.24 -0.89
C ASN A 373 -27.55 -6.33 -1.13
N ALA A 374 -26.81 -5.24 -0.91
CA ALA A 374 -25.35 -5.23 -1.01
C ALA A 374 -24.69 -6.20 0.01
N MET A 375 -25.33 -6.49 1.15
CA MET A 375 -24.79 -7.41 2.17
C MET A 375 -25.08 -8.89 1.89
N GLY A 376 -26.04 -9.21 1.01
CA GLY A 376 -26.52 -10.59 0.78
C GLY A 376 -25.54 -11.55 0.07
N SER A 377 -24.50 -11.05 -0.59
CA SER A 377 -23.58 -11.89 -1.38
C SER A 377 -22.48 -12.59 -0.57
N ALA A 378 -22.27 -12.25 0.70
CA ALA A 378 -21.09 -12.68 1.45
C ALA A 378 -20.96 -14.22 1.59
N ALA A 379 -22.08 -14.91 1.84
CA ALA A 379 -22.09 -16.37 1.94
C ALA A 379 -21.73 -17.05 0.60
N ASN A 380 -22.21 -16.50 -0.51
CA ASN A 380 -21.92 -17.01 -1.85
C ASN A 380 -20.43 -16.79 -2.22
N VAL A 381 -19.86 -15.62 -1.88
CA VAL A 381 -18.43 -15.34 -2.08
C VAL A 381 -17.58 -16.35 -1.30
N GLY A 382 -17.92 -16.61 -0.03
CA GLY A 382 -17.20 -17.59 0.80
C GLY A 382 -17.22 -19.02 0.22
N LEU A 383 -18.35 -19.47 -0.31
CA LEU A 383 -18.46 -20.78 -0.97
C LEU A 383 -17.57 -20.87 -2.23
N LEU A 384 -17.60 -19.84 -3.07
CA LEU A 384 -16.81 -19.80 -4.30
C LEU A 384 -15.30 -19.73 -4.00
N GLU A 385 -14.89 -18.99 -2.96
CA GLU A 385 -13.51 -19.00 -2.46
C GLU A 385 -13.08 -20.39 -1.98
N GLN A 386 -13.95 -21.11 -1.27
CA GLN A 386 -13.66 -22.47 -0.81
C GLN A 386 -13.46 -23.43 -1.99
N GLN A 387 -14.29 -23.31 -3.04
CA GLN A 387 -14.13 -24.10 -4.26
C GLN A 387 -12.81 -23.83 -4.98
N TRP A 388 -12.35 -22.56 -4.99
CA TRP A 388 -11.04 -22.21 -5.53
C TRP A 388 -9.89 -22.77 -4.70
N ARG A 389 -9.96 -22.65 -3.37
CA ARG A 389 -8.93 -23.18 -2.47
C ARG A 389 -8.79 -24.70 -2.55
N ALA A 390 -9.82 -25.44 -2.98
CA ALA A 390 -9.73 -26.88 -3.18
C ALA A 390 -8.79 -27.29 -4.34
N VAL A 391 -8.45 -26.36 -5.23
CA VAL A 391 -7.55 -26.61 -6.37
C VAL A 391 -6.22 -25.85 -6.30
N GLU A 392 -6.00 -25.07 -5.23
CA GLU A 392 -4.71 -24.49 -4.84
C GLU A 392 -3.99 -25.41 -3.85
#